data_AF-A0A086P837-F1
#
_entry.id   AF-A0A086P837-F1
#
_cell.length_a   1.000
_cell.length_b   1.000
_cell.length_c   1.000
_cell.angle_alpha   90.00
_cell.angle_beta   90.00
_cell.angle_gamma   90.00
#
_symmetry.space_group_name_H-M   'P 1'
#
loop_
_entity.id
_entity.type
_entity.pdbx_description
1 polymer ?
#
loop_
_entity_poly.entity_id
_entity_poly.type
_entity_poly.pdbx_seq_one_letter_code
_entity_poly.pdbx_strand_id
1 'polypeptide(L)'
;MNDHPIPDEERAQRQRAIDFARISTELSGGSLSRDMEALNVRFVSGELSMSDYIAAVRDHADTLPPAGPPVQEYFTSFDELEAARRADDGKGAS
;
A
#
# COMPACT_ATOMS: atom_id res chain seq x y z
N MET A 1 -29.51 7.85 5.53
CA MET A 1 -28.93 8.56 4.39
C MET A 1 -28.32 9.83 4.95
N ASN A 2 -27.00 10.03 4.80
CA ASN A 2 -26.38 11.29 5.22
C ASN A 2 -26.80 12.36 4.20
N ASP A 3 -27.79 13.15 4.58
CA ASP A 3 -28.54 14.09 3.73
C ASP A 3 -27.80 15.44 3.51
N HIS A 4 -26.48 15.43 3.69
CA HIS A 4 -25.63 16.59 3.44
C HIS A 4 -24.48 16.19 2.51
N PRO A 5 -24.61 16.44 1.19
CA PRO A 5 -23.51 16.23 0.27
C PRO A 5 -22.29 17.07 0.71
N ILE A 6 -21.09 16.49 0.61
CA ILE A 6 -19.85 17.20 0.94
C ILE A 6 -19.67 18.42 0.02
N PRO A 7 -19.03 19.51 0.51
CA PRO A 7 -18.74 20.69 -0.31
C PRO A 7 -17.95 20.36 -1.57
N ASP A 8 -18.16 21.12 -2.65
CA ASP A 8 -17.45 20.91 -3.92
C ASP A 8 -15.94 21.07 -3.78
N GLU A 9 -15.48 21.96 -2.91
CA GLU A 9 -14.06 22.13 -2.60
C GLU A 9 -13.47 20.86 -1.97
N GLU A 10 -14.20 20.25 -1.02
CA GLU A 10 -13.79 19.00 -0.39
C GLU A 10 -13.80 17.85 -1.40
N ARG A 11 -14.84 17.75 -2.23
CA ARG A 11 -14.90 16.77 -3.33
C ARG A 11 -13.71 16.92 -4.27
N ALA A 12 -13.38 18.15 -4.68
CA ALA A 12 -12.24 18.43 -5.55
C ALA A 12 -10.91 18.11 -4.87
N GLN A 13 -10.77 18.37 -3.57
CA GLN A 13 -9.59 18.00 -2.80
C GLN A 13 -9.42 16.48 -2.72
N ARG A 14 -10.50 15.75 -2.43
CA ARG A 14 -10.50 14.27 -2.41
C ARG A 14 -10.15 13.70 -3.78
N GLN A 15 -10.72 14.24 -4.86
CA GLN A 15 -10.40 13.82 -6.23
C GLN A 15 -8.91 13.98 -6.54
N ARG A 16 -8.33 15.16 -6.23
CA ARG A 16 -6.89 15.39 -6.42
C ARG A 16 -6.01 14.40 -5.66
N ALA A 17 -6.39 14.05 -4.43
CA ALA A 17 -5.66 13.08 -3.63
C ALA A 17 -5.70 11.67 -4.25
N ILE A 18 -6.87 11.23 -4.72
CA ILE A 18 -7.02 9.94 -5.42
C ILE A 18 -6.25 9.93 -6.73
N ASP A 19 -6.34 10.99 -7.54
CA ASP A 19 -5.61 11.08 -8.81
C ASP A 19 -4.10 11.00 -8.61
N PHE A 20 -3.58 11.69 -7.59
CA PHE A 20 -2.18 11.62 -7.22
C PHE A 20 -1.76 10.19 -6.82
N ALA A 21 -2.53 9.55 -5.95
CA ALA A 21 -2.24 8.18 -5.50
C ALA A 21 -2.27 7.17 -6.66
N ARG A 22 -3.25 7.30 -7.57
CA ARG A 22 -3.36 6.46 -8.77
C ARG A 22 -2.15 6.63 -9.67
N ILE A 23 -1.81 7.87 -10.04
CA ILE A 23 -0.66 8.16 -10.90
C ILE A 23 0.64 7.68 -10.25
N SER A 24 0.83 7.90 -8.95
CA SER A 24 2.01 7.41 -8.22
C SER A 24 2.13 5.88 -8.26
N THR A 25 0.99 5.18 -8.16
CA THR A 25 0.95 3.71 -8.24
C THR A 25 1.30 3.22 -9.64
N GLU A 26 0.73 3.84 -10.67
CA GLU A 26 1.02 3.55 -12.08
C GLU A 26 2.48 3.79 -12.43
N LEU A 27 3.07 4.91 -11.96
CA LEU A 27 4.49 5.21 -12.14
C LEU A 27 5.42 4.19 -11.46
N SER A 28 4.94 3.55 -10.40
CA SER A 28 5.68 2.47 -9.71
C SER A 28 5.50 1.11 -10.39
N GLY A 29 4.81 1.05 -11.53
CA GLY A 29 4.50 -0.19 -12.26
C GLY A 29 3.32 -0.98 -11.69
N GLY A 30 2.60 -0.42 -10.72
CA GLY A 30 1.40 -1.00 -10.14
C GLY A 30 0.12 -0.58 -10.87
N SER A 31 -1.00 -1.17 -10.47
CA SER A 31 -2.34 -0.71 -10.87
C SER A 31 -3.33 -0.94 -9.74
N LEU A 32 -4.38 -0.12 -9.68
CA LEU A 32 -5.44 -0.30 -8.70
C LEU A 32 -6.42 -1.38 -9.16
N SER A 33 -6.86 -2.23 -8.23
CA SER A 33 -7.96 -3.15 -8.46
C SER A 33 -9.30 -2.41 -8.65
N ARG A 34 -10.28 -3.04 -9.31
CA ARG A 34 -11.62 -2.46 -9.50
C ARG A 34 -12.32 -2.12 -8.17
N ASP A 35 -12.15 -2.96 -7.16
CA ASP A 35 -12.79 -2.75 -5.86
C ASP A 35 -12.20 -1.54 -5.14
N MET A 36 -10.88 -1.33 -5.25
CA MET A 36 -10.22 -0.12 -4.76
C MET A 36 -10.72 1.14 -5.47
N GLU A 37 -10.89 1.09 -6.79
CA GLU A 37 -11.45 2.22 -7.57
C GLU A 37 -12.90 2.53 -7.15
N ALA A 38 -13.71 1.51 -6.84
CA ALA A 38 -15.05 1.72 -6.32
C ALA A 38 -15.05 2.41 -4.94
N LEU A 39 -14.12 2.04 -4.05
CA LEU A 39 -13.95 2.73 -2.76
C LEU A 39 -13.52 4.20 -2.95
N ASN A 40 -12.61 4.47 -3.89
CA ASN A 40 -12.18 5.82 -4.23
C ASN A 40 -13.36 6.69 -4.67
N VAL A 41 -14.21 6.18 -5.57
CA VAL A 41 -15.40 6.90 -6.06
C VAL A 41 -16.35 7.24 -4.91
N ARG A 42 -16.61 6.30 -4.00
CA ARG A 42 -17.49 6.51 -2.83
C ARG A 42 -16.90 7.49 -1.84
N PHE A 43 -15.58 7.49 -1.66
CA PHE A 43 -14.90 8.49 -0.84
C PHE A 43 -14.97 9.88 -1.47
N VAL A 44 -14.67 10.03 -2.76
CA VAL A 44 -14.80 11.32 -3.46
C VAL A 44 -16.25 11.79 -3.48
N SER A 45 -17.23 10.88 -3.61
CA SER A 45 -18.63 11.26 -3.65
C SER A 45 -19.14 11.85 -2.32
N GLY A 46 -18.45 11.51 -1.22
CA GLY A 46 -18.86 11.83 0.15
C GLY A 46 -19.68 10.73 0.81
N GLU A 47 -19.91 9.60 0.13
CA GLU A 47 -20.60 8.44 0.70
C GLU A 47 -19.79 7.78 1.83
N LEU A 48 -18.47 7.86 1.77
CA LEU A 48 -17.57 7.42 2.83
C LEU A 48 -16.94 8.62 3.54
N SER A 49 -16.92 8.56 4.87
CA SER A 49 -16.02 9.39 5.68
C SER A 49 -14.56 8.92 5.47
N MET A 50 -13.59 9.75 5.87
CA MET A 50 -12.18 9.38 5.78
C MET A 50 -11.86 8.12 6.61
N SER A 51 -12.43 7.99 7.81
CA SER A 51 -12.22 6.81 8.66
C SER A 51 -12.81 5.56 8.03
N ASP A 52 -14.01 5.65 7.45
CA ASP A 52 -14.66 4.50 6.82
C ASP A 52 -13.93 4.08 5.54
N TYR A 53 -13.42 5.07 4.78
CA TYR A 53 -12.59 4.81 3.62
C TYR A 53 -11.30 4.08 4.01
N ILE A 54 -10.57 4.54 5.03
CA ILE A 54 -9.34 3.88 5.50
C ILE A 54 -9.63 2.44 5.97
N ALA A 55 -10.71 2.23 6.73
CA ALA A 55 -11.11 0.90 7.18
C ALA A 55 -11.41 -0.02 5.98
N ALA A 56 -12.21 0.44 5.02
CA ALA A 56 -12.56 -0.35 3.84
C ALA A 56 -11.36 -0.67 2.95
N VAL A 57 -10.42 0.27 2.79
CA VAL A 57 -9.17 0.04 2.04
C VAL A 57 -8.31 -1.02 2.73
N ARG A 58 -8.22 -0.97 4.07
CA ARG A 58 -7.48 -1.97 4.84
C ARG A 58 -8.12 -3.35 4.73
N ASP A 59 -9.44 -3.44 4.92
CA ASP A 59 -10.17 -4.70 4.78
C ASP A 59 -9.97 -5.29 3.38
N HIS A 60 -10.03 -4.46 2.33
CA HIS A 60 -9.74 -4.90 0.97
C HIS A 60 -8.31 -5.42 0.81
N ALA A 61 -7.32 -4.69 1.32
CA ALA A 61 -5.91 -5.09 1.27
C ALA A 61 -5.66 -6.43 1.96
N ASP A 62 -6.32 -6.70 3.09
CA ASP A 62 -6.21 -7.95 3.83
C ASP A 62 -6.79 -9.16 3.07
N THR A 63 -7.63 -8.94 2.04
CA THR A 63 -8.13 -10.01 1.15
C THR A 63 -7.20 -10.32 -0.03
N LEU A 64 -6.24 -9.43 -0.33
CA LEU A 64 -5.33 -9.64 -1.43
C LEU A 64 -4.28 -10.70 -1.06
N PRO A 65 -3.88 -11.56 -2.01
CA PRO A 65 -2.76 -12.45 -1.79
C PRO A 65 -1.49 -11.61 -1.51
N PRO A 66 -0.60 -12.07 -0.62
CA PRO A 66 0.64 -11.36 -0.31
C PRO A 66 1.41 -11.11 -1.62
N ALA A 67 1.90 -9.87 -1.80
CA ALA A 67 2.49 -9.37 -3.04
C ALA A 67 3.86 -9.99 -3.40
N GLY A 68 4.24 -11.10 -2.77
CA GLY A 68 5.54 -11.74 -2.86
C GLY A 68 5.94 -12.36 -1.53
N PRO A 69 7.12 -12.99 -1.47
CA PRO A 69 7.67 -13.44 -0.20
C PRO A 69 7.79 -12.26 0.77
N PRO A 70 7.63 -12.49 2.08
CA PRO A 70 7.83 -11.48 3.10
C PRO A 70 9.18 -10.76 2.86
N VAL A 71 9.23 -9.44 3.05
CA VAL A 71 10.46 -8.63 2.89
C VAL A 71 11.62 -9.23 3.72
N GLN A 72 11.28 -9.94 4.79
CA GLN A 72 12.17 -10.74 5.62
C GLN A 72 13.03 -11.74 4.82
N GLU A 73 12.58 -12.26 3.67
CA GLU A 73 13.37 -13.17 2.81
C GLU A 73 14.40 -12.45 1.92
N TYR A 74 14.26 -11.14 1.72
CA TYR A 74 15.27 -10.33 1.03
C TYR A 74 16.41 -9.88 1.95
N PHE A 75 16.23 -10.04 3.26
CA PHE A 75 17.29 -9.86 4.25
C PHE A 75 17.79 -11.23 4.66
N THR A 76 19.02 -11.58 4.26
CA THR A 76 19.76 -12.69 4.87
C THR A 76 19.68 -12.54 6.39
N SER A 77 19.34 -13.62 7.09
CA SER A 77 19.24 -13.57 8.56
C SER A 77 20.56 -13.10 9.17
N PHE A 78 20.52 -12.43 10.31
CA PHE A 78 21.75 -12.01 11.00
C PHE A 78 22.69 -13.20 11.25
N ASP A 79 22.11 -14.36 11.57
CA ASP A 79 22.85 -15.61 11.76
C ASP A 79 23.55 -16.09 10.48
N GLU A 80 22.91 -15.99 9.33
CA GLU A 80 23.53 -16.29 8.03
C GLU A 80 24.61 -15.28 7.66
N LEU A 81 24.42 -13.99 7.98
CA LEU A 81 25.46 -12.96 7.78
C LEU A 81 26.67 -13.23 8.69
N GLU A 82 26.47 -13.62 9.94
CA GLU A 82 27.55 -14.01 10.84
C GLU A 82 28.26 -15.28 10.38
N ALA A 83 27.51 -16.27 9.89
CA ALA A 83 28.08 -17.50 9.34
C ALA A 83 28.93 -17.22 8.10
N ALA A 84 28.45 -16.37 7.18
CA ALA A 84 29.19 -15.94 6.01
C ALA A 84 30.47 -15.19 6.39
N ARG A 85 30.41 -14.29 7.37
CA ARG A 85 31.60 -13.56 7.87
C ARG A 85 32.65 -14.49 8.48
N ARG A 86 32.24 -15.45 9.31
CA ARG A 86 33.16 -16.46 9.90
C ARG A 86 33.79 -17.36 8.84
N ALA A 87 33.06 -17.69 7.79
CA ALA A 87 33.58 -18.50 6.68
C ALA A 87 34.62 -17.76 5.83
N ASP A 88 34.49 -16.43 5.70
CA ASP A 88 35.47 -15.59 4.99
C ASP A 88 36.73 -15.35 5.83
N ASP A 89 36.57 -15.08 7.14
CA ASP A 89 37.67 -14.92 8.10
C ASP A 89 38.56 -16.18 8.20
N GLY A 90 38.01 -17.37 7.94
CA GLY A 90 38.75 -18.64 7.92
C GLY A 90 39.56 -18.92 6.65
N LYS A 91 39.32 -18.21 5.55
CA LYS A 91 40.04 -18.39 4.28
C LYS A 91 41.32 -17.55 4.14
N GLY A 92 41.53 -16.57 5.03
CA GLY A 92 42.72 -15.70 5.04
C GLY A 92 43.93 -16.25 5.81
N ALA A 93 43.81 -17.42 6.45
CA ALA A 93 44.87 -18.04 7.22
C ALA A 93 45.33 -19.36 6.58
N SER A 94 46.08 -19.28 5.48
CA SER A 94 46.94 -20.35 4.96
C SER A 94 48.08 -19.76 4.14
#